data_AF-A0A6V8PPU6-F1
#
_entry.id   AF-A0A6V8PPU6-F1
#
_cell.length_a   1.000
_cell.length_b   1.000
_cell.length_c   1.000
_cell.angle_alpha   90.00
_cell.angle_beta   90.00
_cell.angle_gamma   90.00
#
_symmetry.space_group_name_H-M   'P 1'
#
loop_
_entity.id
_entity.type
_entity.pdbx_description
1 polymer ?
#
loop_
_entity_poly.entity_id
_entity_poly.type
_entity_poly.pdbx_seq_one_letter_code
_entity_poly.pdbx_strand_id
1 'polypeptide(L)'
;IDATICAIGNNFNIDNHKFQVILAGGDDMIIAVPADRAMQMAIDFCKEFNQRVAKYDLSSSATVVICHDSLPIKNILGVAEALFKNEKVKSRLSNETYIDFIAMTGSAMDDIIAKRKLELEYNDSAGGNSLTMRPYSINTIDKLIKTIQTFKKEDFPRNKVKGLYSNLFKGHNIAYL
;
A
#
# COMPACT_ATOMS: atom_id res chain seq x y z
N ILE A 1 -8.15 0.31 -23.36
CA ILE A 1 -8.42 -1.12 -23.04
C ILE A 1 -7.13 -1.93 -22.87
N ASP A 2 -6.00 -1.54 -23.49
CA ASP A 2 -4.86 -2.46 -23.61
C ASP A 2 -3.75 -2.38 -22.53
N ALA A 3 -3.56 -1.24 -21.85
CA ALA A 3 -2.41 -1.09 -20.93
C ALA A 3 -2.56 -1.96 -19.66
N THR A 4 -3.75 -1.97 -19.05
CA THR A 4 -4.07 -2.75 -17.85
C THR A 4 -4.02 -4.24 -18.14
N ILE A 5 -4.66 -4.71 -19.22
CA ILE A 5 -4.69 -6.12 -19.60
C ILE A 5 -3.29 -6.61 -20.02
N CYS A 6 -2.50 -5.80 -20.73
CA CYS A 6 -1.13 -6.18 -21.08
C CYS A 6 -0.16 -6.13 -19.89
N ALA A 7 -0.34 -5.22 -18.93
CA ALA A 7 0.43 -5.22 -17.68
C ALA A 7 0.15 -6.50 -16.86
N ILE A 8 -1.07 -7.01 -16.94
CA ILE A 8 -1.40 -8.36 -16.47
C ILE A 8 -0.62 -9.40 -17.30
N GLY A 9 -0.84 -9.49 -18.61
CA GLY A 9 -0.31 -10.57 -19.45
C GLY A 9 1.21 -10.80 -19.43
N ASN A 10 2.04 -9.77 -19.27
CA ASN A 10 3.51 -9.92 -19.33
C ASN A 10 4.18 -10.31 -18.01
N ASN A 11 3.65 -9.90 -16.85
CA ASN A 11 4.22 -10.21 -15.52
C ASN A 11 3.33 -11.16 -14.70
N PHE A 12 2.04 -11.19 -15.00
CA PHE A 12 1.10 -12.16 -14.48
C PHE A 12 1.04 -13.29 -15.49
N ASN A 13 2.08 -14.12 -15.51
CA ASN A 13 1.94 -15.43 -16.09
C ASN A 13 0.80 -16.10 -15.30
N ILE A 14 -0.38 -16.21 -15.92
CA ILE A 14 -1.63 -16.69 -15.28
C ILE A 14 -1.41 -18.08 -14.67
N ASP A 15 -0.42 -18.81 -15.18
CA ASP A 15 -0.01 -20.13 -14.71
C ASP A 15 0.90 -20.11 -13.46
N ASN A 16 1.56 -19.00 -13.13
CA ASN A 16 2.62 -18.95 -12.10
C ASN A 16 2.31 -18.07 -10.88
N HIS A 17 1.29 -17.20 -10.97
CA HIS A 17 0.75 -16.48 -9.82
C HIS A 17 -0.73 -16.80 -9.68
N LYS A 18 -1.14 -17.38 -8.54
CA LYS A 18 -2.56 -17.59 -8.24
C LYS A 18 -3.18 -16.24 -7.93
N PHE A 19 -3.92 -15.63 -8.84
CA PHE A 19 -4.72 -14.44 -8.58
C PHE A 19 -6.08 -14.56 -9.26
N GLN A 20 -7.05 -13.79 -8.79
CA GLN A 20 -8.38 -13.72 -9.36
C GLN A 20 -8.75 -12.27 -9.67
N VAL A 21 -9.12 -12.00 -10.92
CA VAL A 21 -9.65 -10.69 -11.30
C VAL A 21 -11.11 -10.63 -10.86
N ILE A 22 -11.44 -9.66 -10.01
CA ILE A 22 -12.81 -9.40 -9.55
C ILE A 22 -13.48 -8.40 -10.49
N LEU A 23 -12.74 -7.34 -10.87
CA LEU A 23 -13.20 -6.30 -11.76
C LEU A 23 -12.02 -5.77 -12.58
N ALA A 24 -12.23 -5.58 -13.88
CA ALA A 24 -11.31 -4.89 -14.76
C ALA A 24 -12.14 -4.03 -15.72
N GLY A 25 -12.16 -2.72 -15.49
CA GLY A 25 -12.97 -1.79 -16.25
C GLY A 25 -12.13 -0.59 -16.65
N GLY A 26 -11.91 -0.40 -17.95
CA GLY A 26 -11.19 0.76 -18.48
C GLY A 26 -9.81 0.95 -17.84
N ASP A 27 -9.74 1.92 -16.94
CA ASP A 27 -8.58 2.32 -16.15
C ASP A 27 -8.49 1.69 -14.74
N ASP A 28 -9.61 1.23 -14.18
CA ASP A 28 -9.67 0.66 -12.81
C ASP A 28 -9.64 -0.88 -12.82
N MET A 29 -8.96 -1.47 -11.84
CA MET A 29 -8.85 -2.92 -11.67
C MET A 29 -8.87 -3.32 -10.19
N ILE A 30 -9.56 -4.42 -9.89
CA ILE A 30 -9.62 -5.06 -8.58
C ILE A 30 -9.23 -6.53 -8.74
N ILE A 31 -8.19 -6.94 -8.03
CA ILE A 31 -7.68 -8.32 -8.03
C ILE A 31 -7.57 -8.86 -6.61
N ALA A 32 -7.82 -10.15 -6.44
CA ALA A 32 -7.56 -10.91 -5.23
C ALA A 32 -6.32 -11.78 -5.41
N VAL A 33 -5.42 -11.74 -4.44
CA VAL A 33 -4.07 -12.31 -4.52
C VAL A 33 -3.65 -12.85 -3.14
N PRO A 34 -2.78 -13.87 -3.06
CA PRO A 34 -2.15 -14.29 -1.83
C PRO A 34 -1.45 -13.12 -1.12
N ALA A 35 -1.65 -13.02 0.19
CA ALA A 35 -1.17 -11.89 0.99
C ALA A 35 0.36 -11.69 0.93
N ASP A 36 1.12 -12.79 0.81
CA ASP A 36 2.58 -12.77 0.68
C ASP A 36 3.08 -12.20 -0.66
N ARG A 37 2.20 -12.11 -1.67
CA ARG A 37 2.50 -11.60 -3.02
C ARG A 37 1.88 -10.24 -3.32
N ALA A 38 0.87 -9.84 -2.55
CA ALA A 38 0.06 -8.65 -2.82
C ALA A 38 0.88 -7.38 -3.05
N MET A 39 1.85 -7.11 -2.17
CA MET A 39 2.68 -5.91 -2.27
C MET A 39 3.60 -5.93 -3.48
N GLN A 40 4.25 -7.06 -3.76
CA GLN A 40 5.17 -7.18 -4.89
C GLN A 40 4.39 -7.02 -6.20
N MET A 41 3.23 -7.66 -6.29
CA MET A 41 2.37 -7.57 -7.46
C MET A 41 1.87 -6.15 -7.72
N ALA A 42 1.49 -5.39 -6.68
CA ALA A 42 1.12 -4.00 -6.83
C ALA A 42 2.29 -3.14 -7.36
N ILE A 43 3.50 -3.35 -6.84
CA ILE A 43 4.72 -2.66 -7.30
C ILE A 43 5.00 -2.97 -8.77
N ASP A 44 4.98 -4.25 -9.14
CA ASP A 44 5.28 -4.71 -10.49
C ASP A 44 4.24 -4.20 -11.48
N PHE A 45 2.95 -4.26 -11.12
CA PHE A 45 1.87 -3.71 -11.93
C PHE A 45 2.05 -2.20 -12.16
N CYS A 46 2.26 -1.42 -11.10
CA CYS A 46 2.44 0.03 -11.24
C CYS A 46 3.68 0.39 -12.07
N LYS A 47 4.78 -0.34 -11.93
CA LYS A 47 6.00 -0.14 -12.75
C LYS A 47 5.73 -0.39 -14.22
N GLU A 48 5.13 -1.54 -14.55
CA GLU A 48 4.78 -1.89 -15.94
C GLU A 48 3.80 -0.92 -16.54
N PHE A 49 2.75 -0.57 -15.79
CA PHE A 49 1.76 0.38 -16.25
C PHE A 49 2.42 1.72 -16.57
N ASN A 50 3.19 2.28 -15.64
CA ASN A 50 3.88 3.55 -15.83
C ASN A 50 4.87 3.52 -17.00
N GLN A 51 5.58 2.41 -17.23
CA GLN A 51 6.46 2.26 -18.40
C GLN A 51 5.67 2.31 -19.71
N ARG A 52 4.50 1.68 -19.75
CA ARG A 52 3.64 1.64 -20.95
C ARG A 52 2.95 2.97 -21.23
N VAL A 53 2.57 3.68 -20.17
CA VAL A 53 1.87 4.96 -20.29
C VAL A 53 2.78 6.19 -20.19
N ALA A 54 4.11 6.00 -20.07
CA ALA A 54 5.10 7.06 -19.93
C ALA A 54 4.99 8.15 -21.01
N LYS A 55 4.54 7.78 -22.22
CA LYS A 55 4.36 8.70 -23.35
C LYS A 55 3.12 9.60 -23.22
N TYR A 56 2.23 9.32 -22.28
CA TYR A 56 0.92 9.95 -22.14
C TYR A 56 0.78 10.82 -20.88
N ASP A 57 1.86 10.99 -20.11
CA ASP A 57 1.87 11.73 -18.84
C ASP A 57 0.77 11.28 -17.86
N LEU A 58 0.51 9.97 -17.87
CA LEU A 58 -0.46 9.32 -16.99
C LEU A 58 0.28 8.68 -15.81
N SER A 59 -0.20 8.95 -14.59
CA SER A 59 0.23 8.26 -13.38
C SER A 59 -0.85 7.28 -12.92
N SER A 60 -0.42 6.11 -12.44
CA SER A 60 -1.32 5.16 -11.75
C SER A 60 -1.27 5.39 -10.24
N SER A 61 -2.19 4.77 -9.50
CA SER A 61 -2.11 4.59 -8.04
C SER A 61 -2.64 3.19 -7.72
N ALA A 62 -2.21 2.60 -6.62
CA ALA A 62 -2.68 1.27 -6.23
C ALA A 62 -2.79 1.12 -4.73
N THR A 63 -3.91 0.58 -4.27
CA THR A 63 -4.15 0.28 -2.86
C THR A 63 -4.09 -1.22 -2.62
N VAL A 64 -3.37 -1.65 -1.57
CA VAL A 64 -3.31 -3.05 -1.15
C VAL A 64 -4.01 -3.27 0.19
N VAL A 65 -5.08 -4.07 0.22
CA VAL A 65 -5.77 -4.46 1.46
C VAL A 65 -5.47 -5.91 1.78
N ILE A 66 -4.79 -6.16 2.91
CA ILE A 66 -4.53 -7.49 3.46
C ILE A 66 -5.55 -7.74 4.56
N CYS A 67 -6.33 -8.83 4.44
CA CYS A 67 -7.39 -9.16 5.39
C CYS A 67 -7.61 -10.68 5.45
N HIS A 68 -8.41 -11.11 6.44
CA HIS A 68 -8.87 -12.49 6.55
C HIS A 68 -9.96 -12.78 5.49
N ASP A 69 -10.01 -14.02 5.00
CA ASP A 69 -10.94 -14.45 3.94
C ASP A 69 -12.43 -14.33 4.30
N SER A 70 -12.72 -14.33 5.61
CA SER A 70 -14.06 -14.23 6.16
C SER A 70 -14.62 -12.80 6.19
N LEU A 71 -13.83 -11.78 5.83
CA LEU A 71 -14.32 -10.40 5.82
C LEU A 71 -15.25 -10.18 4.61
N PRO A 72 -16.44 -9.56 4.81
CA PRO A 72 -17.31 -9.22 3.69
C PRO A 72 -16.62 -8.32 2.67
N ILE A 73 -16.73 -8.69 1.38
CA ILE A 73 -16.12 -7.96 0.25
C ILE A 73 -16.48 -6.47 0.28
N LYS A 74 -17.73 -6.14 0.61
CA LYS A 74 -18.19 -4.74 0.73
C LYS A 74 -17.32 -3.91 1.69
N ASN A 75 -16.93 -4.50 2.81
CA ASN A 75 -16.13 -3.79 3.81
C ASN A 75 -14.69 -3.62 3.32
N ILE A 76 -14.13 -4.65 2.67
CA ILE A 76 -12.80 -4.59 2.06
C ILE A 76 -12.75 -3.49 1.00
N LEU A 77 -13.76 -3.42 0.12
CA LEU A 77 -13.86 -2.40 -0.92
C LEU A 77 -14.03 -0.99 -0.34
N GLY A 78 -14.87 -0.83 0.69
CA GLY A 78 -15.02 0.46 1.36
C GLY A 78 -13.70 0.99 1.93
N VAL A 79 -12.87 0.11 2.52
CA VAL A 79 -11.54 0.48 3.01
C VAL A 79 -10.58 0.80 1.85
N ALA A 80 -10.59 -0.02 0.80
CA ALA A 80 -9.74 0.19 -0.37
C ALA A 80 -10.02 1.55 -1.02
N GLU A 81 -11.30 1.88 -1.26
CA GLU A 81 -11.73 3.16 -1.83
C GLU A 81 -11.31 4.35 -0.96
N ALA A 82 -11.42 4.22 0.36
CA ALA A 82 -11.07 5.26 1.28
C ALA A 82 -9.55 5.55 1.25
N LEU A 83 -8.71 4.51 1.20
CA LEU A 83 -7.25 4.64 1.05
C LEU A 83 -6.88 5.23 -0.31
N PHE A 84 -7.53 4.77 -1.38
CA PHE A 84 -7.29 5.22 -2.74
C PHE A 84 -7.55 6.72 -2.93
N LYS A 85 -8.56 7.28 -2.24
CA LYS A 85 -8.80 8.73 -2.23
C LYS A 85 -7.60 9.52 -1.69
N ASN A 86 -6.94 9.02 -0.64
CA ASN A 86 -5.75 9.67 -0.09
C ASN A 86 -4.55 9.60 -1.06
N GLU A 87 -4.38 8.47 -1.75
CA GLU A 87 -3.35 8.32 -2.79
C GLU A 87 -3.55 9.30 -3.94
N LYS A 88 -4.78 9.41 -4.46
CA LYS A 88 -5.12 10.34 -5.54
C LYS A 88 -4.83 11.79 -5.19
N VAL A 89 -5.01 12.20 -3.93
CA VAL A 89 -4.65 13.55 -3.47
C VAL A 89 -3.14 13.78 -3.58
N LYS A 90 -2.31 12.84 -3.13
CA LYS A 90 -0.85 12.98 -3.23
C LYS A 90 -0.35 12.87 -4.67
N SER A 91 -0.88 11.93 -5.45
CA SER A 91 -0.50 11.73 -6.86
C SER A 91 -0.73 12.97 -7.71
N ARG A 92 -1.84 13.69 -7.51
CA ARG A 92 -2.13 14.96 -8.21
C ARG A 92 -1.13 16.08 -7.89
N LEU A 93 -0.49 16.05 -6.72
CA LEU A 93 0.44 17.11 -6.29
C LEU A 93 1.85 16.93 -6.86
N SER A 94 2.29 15.68 -7.07
CA SER A 94 3.66 15.37 -7.50
C SER A 94 3.74 14.69 -8.87
N ASN A 95 2.61 14.36 -9.49
CA ASN A 95 2.51 13.54 -10.71
C ASN A 95 3.25 12.19 -10.61
N GLU A 96 3.43 11.69 -9.39
CA GLU A 96 4.02 10.39 -9.12
C GLU A 96 2.94 9.34 -8.83
N THR A 97 3.29 8.07 -9.03
CA THR A 97 2.47 6.95 -8.57
C THR A 97 2.76 6.63 -7.12
N TYR A 98 1.67 6.51 -6.35
CA TYR A 98 1.69 6.14 -4.95
C TYR A 98 1.00 4.80 -4.70
N ILE A 99 1.47 4.11 -3.68
CA ILE A 99 0.86 2.91 -3.13
C ILE A 99 0.59 3.14 -1.64
N ASP A 100 -0.69 3.02 -1.23
CA ASP A 100 -1.07 2.80 0.15
C ASP A 100 -1.43 1.33 0.35
N PHE A 101 -1.42 0.91 1.60
CA PHE A 101 -1.86 -0.42 1.95
C PHE A 101 -2.58 -0.41 3.30
N ILE A 102 -3.06 -1.57 3.73
CA ILE A 102 -3.40 -1.84 5.12
C ILE A 102 -3.37 -3.34 5.38
N ALA A 103 -3.00 -3.74 6.60
CA ALA A 103 -3.24 -5.08 7.10
C ALA A 103 -4.31 -5.02 8.20
N MET A 104 -5.42 -5.70 7.97
CA MET A 104 -6.59 -5.74 8.84
C MET A 104 -6.65 -7.08 9.57
N THR A 105 -6.69 -7.02 10.89
CA THR A 105 -6.73 -8.21 11.77
C THR A 105 -8.11 -8.43 12.41
N GLY A 106 -9.08 -7.55 12.18
CA GLY A 106 -10.40 -7.60 12.84
C GLY A 106 -11.58 -7.18 11.94
N SER A 107 -12.79 -7.29 12.51
CA SER A 107 -14.06 -6.96 11.85
C SER A 107 -14.12 -5.47 11.49
N ALA A 108 -14.23 -5.19 10.20
CA ALA A 108 -14.17 -3.88 9.57
C ALA A 108 -15.45 -3.05 9.82
N MET A 109 -15.61 -2.48 11.00
CA MET A 109 -16.71 -1.53 11.32
C MET A 109 -16.22 -0.14 11.72
N ASP A 110 -14.95 0.02 12.09
CA ASP A 110 -14.40 1.33 12.45
C ASP A 110 -13.89 2.09 11.23
N ASP A 111 -13.96 3.42 11.26
CA ASP A 111 -13.25 4.27 10.29
C ASP A 111 -11.74 4.10 10.48
N ILE A 112 -11.20 3.20 9.67
CA ILE A 112 -9.80 2.80 9.65
C ILE A 112 -8.88 3.99 9.33
N ILE A 113 -9.34 4.95 8.53
CA ILE A 113 -8.56 6.15 8.24
C ILE A 113 -8.50 7.03 9.48
N ALA A 114 -9.64 7.24 10.14
CA ALA A 114 -9.69 7.99 11.39
C ALA A 114 -8.84 7.33 12.48
N LYS A 115 -8.92 6.00 12.65
CA LYS A 115 -8.05 5.25 13.58
C LYS A 115 -6.58 5.40 13.23
N ARG A 116 -6.22 5.26 11.96
CA ARG A 116 -4.84 5.43 11.49
C ARG A 116 -4.32 6.83 11.82
N LYS A 117 -5.11 7.87 11.58
CA LYS A 117 -4.74 9.25 11.93
C LYS A 117 -4.57 9.40 13.44
N LEU A 118 -5.51 8.88 14.23
CA LEU A 118 -5.44 8.96 15.68
C LEU A 118 -4.22 8.23 16.26
N GLU A 119 -3.83 7.09 15.68
CA GLU A 119 -2.70 6.27 16.15
C GLU A 119 -1.34 6.75 15.65
N LEU A 120 -1.29 7.41 14.48
CA LEU A 120 -0.04 7.71 13.79
C LEU A 120 0.19 9.20 13.54
N GLU A 121 -0.76 10.07 13.85
CA GLU A 121 -0.61 11.52 13.77
C GLU A 121 -0.79 12.13 15.16
N TYR A 122 0.07 13.08 15.51
CA TYR A 122 -0.04 13.84 16.76
C TYR A 122 0.50 15.24 16.58
N ASN A 123 0.05 16.16 17.42
CA ASN A 123 0.60 17.51 17.47
C ASN A 123 1.54 17.60 18.68
N ASP A 124 2.72 18.18 18.48
CA ASP A 124 3.59 18.63 19.57
C ASP A 124 3.79 20.15 19.50
N SER A 125 4.66 20.69 20.36
CA SER A 125 4.98 22.12 20.38
C SER A 125 5.59 22.66 19.08
N ALA A 126 6.09 21.78 18.20
CA ALA A 126 6.67 22.12 16.89
C ALA A 126 5.68 21.94 15.73
N GLY A 127 4.51 21.32 15.95
CA GLY A 127 3.43 21.20 14.97
C GLY A 127 2.91 19.78 14.81
N GLY A 128 2.22 19.53 13.68
CA GLY A 128 1.66 18.22 13.35
C GLY A 128 2.74 17.25 12.85
N ASN A 129 2.92 16.15 13.56
CA ASN A 129 3.82 15.05 13.24
C ASN A 129 3.06 13.82 12.75
N SER A 130 3.65 13.10 11.80
CA SER A 130 3.13 11.82 11.31
C SER A 130 4.19 10.73 11.45
N LEU A 131 3.84 9.65 12.16
CA LEU A 131 4.64 8.44 12.35
C LEU A 131 4.56 7.48 11.15
N THR A 132 3.98 7.94 10.04
CA THR A 132 3.86 7.16 8.81
C THR A 132 4.22 8.02 7.60
N MET A 133 4.95 7.42 6.67
CA MET A 133 5.23 8.06 5.38
C MET A 133 4.19 7.70 4.30
N ARG A 134 3.13 6.99 4.67
CA ARG A 134 2.10 6.55 3.71
C ARG A 134 1.30 7.72 3.12
N PRO A 135 0.78 7.56 1.90
CA PRO A 135 1.15 6.52 0.93
C PRO A 135 2.58 6.74 0.41
N TYR A 136 3.22 5.67 -0.06
CA TYR A 136 4.62 5.69 -0.52
C TYR A 136 4.70 5.82 -2.03
N SER A 137 5.69 6.56 -2.55
CA SER A 137 5.99 6.50 -3.99
C SER A 137 6.51 5.11 -4.38
N ILE A 138 6.30 4.69 -5.64
CA ILE A 138 6.78 3.37 -6.14
C ILE A 138 8.25 3.15 -5.78
N ASN A 139 9.10 4.16 -6.01
CA ASN A 139 10.53 4.05 -5.79
C ASN A 139 10.87 3.83 -4.32
N THR A 140 10.13 4.47 -3.41
CA THR A 140 10.34 4.35 -1.98
C THR A 140 9.89 2.98 -1.49
N ILE A 141 8.69 2.53 -1.88
CA ILE A 141 8.16 1.26 -1.41
C ILE A 141 8.94 0.06 -1.97
N ASP A 142 9.42 0.13 -3.22
CA ASP A 142 10.28 -0.89 -3.82
C ASP A 142 11.61 -1.03 -3.06
N LYS A 143 12.23 0.08 -2.69
CA LYS A 143 13.44 0.08 -1.85
C LYS A 143 13.18 -0.53 -0.47
N LEU A 144 12.06 -0.19 0.16
CA LEU A 144 11.67 -0.74 1.47
C LEU A 144 11.44 -2.25 1.40
N ILE A 145 10.70 -2.74 0.40
CA ILE A 145 10.45 -4.17 0.20
C ILE A 145 11.76 -4.92 -0.04
N LYS A 146 12.65 -4.41 -0.90
CA LYS A 146 13.98 -5.01 -1.14
C LYS A 146 14.82 -5.05 0.14
N THR A 147 14.76 -4.00 0.96
CA THR A 147 15.47 -3.94 2.24
C THR A 147 14.94 -5.01 3.20
N ILE A 148 13.62 -5.17 3.30
CA ILE A 148 12.99 -6.21 4.11
C ILE A 148 13.37 -7.61 3.60
N GLN A 149 13.42 -7.82 2.29
CA GLN A 149 13.85 -9.09 1.69
C GLN A 149 15.31 -9.41 2.04
N THR A 150 16.21 -8.42 1.94
CA THR A 150 17.61 -8.56 2.37
C THR A 150 17.70 -8.92 3.85
N PHE A 151 16.95 -8.22 4.72
CA PHE A 151 16.93 -8.55 6.15
C PHE A 151 16.45 -9.97 6.43
N LYS A 152 15.45 -10.46 5.69
CA LYS A 152 14.98 -11.84 5.83
C LYS A 152 16.03 -12.86 5.35
N LYS A 153 16.76 -12.55 4.28
CA LYS A 153 17.80 -13.42 3.71
C LYS A 153 19.02 -13.55 4.63
N GLU A 154 19.42 -12.44 5.25
CA GLU A 154 20.58 -12.36 6.15
C GLU A 154 20.23 -12.71 7.61
N ASP A 155 19.03 -13.29 7.86
CA ASP A 155 18.49 -13.59 9.20
C ASP A 155 18.63 -12.43 10.21
N PHE A 156 18.34 -11.21 9.75
CA PHE A 156 18.51 -10.01 10.56
C PHE A 156 17.64 -10.05 11.83
N PRO A 157 18.17 -9.70 13.02
CA PRO A 157 17.44 -9.86 14.27
C PRO A 157 16.13 -9.06 14.33
N ARG A 158 14.99 -9.77 14.40
CA ARG A 158 13.64 -9.17 14.49
C ARG A 158 13.47 -8.20 15.66
N ASN A 159 14.16 -8.45 16.78
CA ASN A 159 14.11 -7.60 17.97
C ASN A 159 14.70 -6.21 17.73
N LYS A 160 15.67 -6.06 16.81
CA LYS A 160 16.21 -4.75 16.44
C LYS A 160 15.18 -3.92 15.66
N VAL A 161 14.47 -4.55 14.73
CA VAL A 161 13.36 -3.92 14.01
C VAL A 161 12.24 -3.51 14.96
N LYS A 162 11.86 -4.38 15.91
CA LYS A 162 10.90 -4.04 16.97
C LYS A 162 11.37 -2.89 17.85
N GLY A 163 12.67 -2.83 18.15
CA GLY A 163 13.28 -1.73 18.91
C GLY A 163 13.09 -0.37 18.22
N LEU A 164 13.30 -0.31 16.90
CA LEU A 164 13.06 0.91 16.10
C LEU A 164 11.60 1.36 16.19
N TYR A 165 10.66 0.42 16.02
CA TYR A 165 9.24 0.71 16.16
C TYR A 165 8.92 1.28 17.55
N SER A 166 9.39 0.64 18.63
CA SER A 166 9.13 1.13 19.99
C SER A 166 9.67 2.55 20.24
N ASN A 167 10.80 2.92 19.64
CA ASN A 167 11.37 4.26 19.79
C ASN A 167 10.58 5.32 19.02
N LEU A 168 10.02 4.97 17.87
CA LEU A 168 9.17 5.87 17.07
C LEU A 168 7.94 6.33 17.87
N PHE A 169 7.33 5.44 18.65
CA PHE A 169 6.14 5.76 19.48
C PHE A 169 6.46 6.38 20.84
N LYS A 170 7.72 6.33 21.31
CA LYS A 170 8.10 7.01 22.56
C LYS A 170 7.92 8.53 22.44
N GLY A 171 8.28 9.12 21.30
CA GLY A 171 8.09 10.56 21.06
C GLY A 171 6.62 10.98 21.09
N HIS A 172 5.74 10.15 20.52
CA HIS A 172 4.29 10.35 20.58
C HIS A 172 3.76 10.33 22.02
N ASN A 173 4.13 9.33 22.81
CA ASN A 173 3.68 9.24 24.21
C ASN A 173 4.19 10.38 25.09
N ILE A 174 5.35 10.97 24.78
CA ILE A 174 5.91 12.10 25.52
C ILE A 174 5.21 13.42 25.14
N ALA A 175 4.73 13.57 23.90
CA ALA A 175 4.03 14.78 23.46
C ALA A 175 2.63 14.96 24.10
N TYR A 176 2.05 13.90 24.67
CA TYR A 176 0.77 13.93 25.39
C TYR A 176 0.92 14.02 26.92
N LEU A 177 2.15 14.19 27.44
CA LEU A 177 2.45 14.48 28.85
C LEU A 177 2.75 15.97 29.05
#